data_AF-A0A357AXD0-F1
#
_entry.id   AF-A0A357AXD0-F1
#
_cell.length_a   1.000
_cell.length_b   1.000
_cell.length_c   1.000
_cell.angle_alpha   90.00
_cell.angle_beta   90.00
_cell.angle_gamma   90.00
#
_symmetry.space_group_name_H-M   'P 1'
#
loop_
_entity.id
_entity.type
_entity.pdbx_description
1 polymer ?
#
loop_
_entity_poly.entity_id
_entity_poly.type
_entity_poly.pdbx_seq_one_letter_code
_entity_poly.pdbx_strand_id
1 'polypeptide(L)'
;MPGRLWRRHINPWNWWSQVFGLVLLALGLWLRNAGLLVLAALVLLASSLLDFQLPPMRGLGLNALENLAARAIRWEHAWLLRPWDRKKTLWACGAAAAALLTGVMLWTQDLALLLAGVGLVCLVRVALENKRNGIDP
;
A
#
# COMPACT_ATOMS: atom_id res chain seq x y z
N MET A 1 13.04 -18.68 12.10
CA MET A 1 11.58 -18.96 12.14
C MET A 1 10.84 -17.65 11.93
N PRO A 2 9.90 -17.55 10.98
CA PRO A 2 9.11 -16.33 10.83
C PRO A 2 8.33 -16.06 12.12
N GLY A 3 8.41 -14.82 12.62
CA GLY A 3 7.69 -14.37 13.81
C GLY A 3 6.18 -14.59 13.66
N ARG A 4 5.46 -14.73 14.78
CA ARG A 4 3.99 -14.95 14.77
C ARG A 4 3.23 -13.91 13.95
N LEU A 5 3.70 -12.66 13.90
CA LEU A 5 3.12 -11.58 13.09
C LEU A 5 3.23 -11.84 11.58
N TRP A 6 4.38 -12.35 11.12
CA TRP A 6 4.60 -12.62 9.70
C TRP A 6 3.69 -13.75 9.20
N ARG A 7 3.46 -14.78 10.02
CA ARG A 7 2.52 -15.87 9.67
C ARG A 7 1.10 -15.38 9.42
N ARG A 8 0.61 -14.43 10.23
CA ARG A 8 -0.71 -13.81 10.04
C ARG A 8 -0.78 -12.97 8.77
N HIS A 9 0.29 -12.23 8.46
CA HIS A 9 0.35 -11.41 7.25
C HIS A 9 0.44 -12.22 5.95
N ILE A 10 0.99 -13.44 6.00
CA ILE A 10 1.05 -14.34 4.84
C ILE A 10 -0.35 -14.85 4.44
N ASN A 11 -1.34 -14.82 5.34
CA ASN A 11 -2.69 -15.24 5.04
C ASN A 11 -3.33 -14.28 4.02
N PRO A 12 -3.73 -14.74 2.81
CA PRO A 12 -4.31 -13.88 1.78
C PRO A 12 -5.53 -13.09 2.25
N TRP A 13 -6.33 -13.65 3.17
CA TRP A 13 -7.49 -12.98 3.74
C TRP A 13 -7.10 -11.79 4.60
N ASN A 14 -6.08 -11.94 5.45
CA ASN A 14 -5.56 -10.84 6.25
C ASN A 14 -4.98 -9.76 5.37
N TRP A 15 -4.21 -10.13 4.35
CA TRP A 15 -3.62 -9.18 3.40
C TRP A 15 -4.70 -8.37 2.67
N TRP A 16 -5.71 -9.02 2.11
CA TRP A 16 -6.82 -8.33 1.45
C TRP A 16 -7.63 -7.46 2.43
N SER A 17 -7.82 -7.91 3.67
CA SER A 17 -8.48 -7.11 4.70
C SER A 17 -7.72 -5.81 5.00
N GLN A 18 -6.38 -5.85 5.05
CA GLN A 18 -5.58 -4.65 5.18
C GLN A 18 -5.72 -3.72 3.97
N VAL A 19 -5.73 -4.28 2.75
CA VAL A 19 -5.96 -3.50 1.52
C VAL A 19 -7.33 -2.82 1.57
N PHE A 20 -8.39 -3.53 1.95
CA PHE A 20 -9.72 -2.93 2.11
C PHE A 20 -9.74 -1.86 3.21
N GLY A 21 -9.06 -2.09 4.32
CA GLY A 21 -8.88 -1.09 5.37
C GLY A 21 -8.20 0.19 4.87
N LEU A 22 -7.17 0.08 4.03
CA LEU A 22 -6.50 1.22 3.41
C LEU A 22 -7.40 1.96 2.40
N VAL A 23 -8.20 1.22 1.61
CA VAL A 23 -9.19 1.83 0.70
C VAL A 23 -10.25 2.60 1.50
N LEU A 24 -10.76 2.02 2.58
CA LEU A 24 -11.71 2.70 3.47
C LEU A 24 -11.09 3.92 4.15
N LEU A 25 -9.80 3.84 4.54
CA LEU A 25 -9.08 4.98 5.09
C LEU A 25 -8.99 6.11 4.06
N ALA A 26 -8.60 5.80 2.83
CA ALA A 26 -8.52 6.79 1.75
C ALA A 26 -9.88 7.43 1.45
N LEU A 27 -10.95 6.63 1.39
CA LEU A 27 -12.33 7.12 1.21
C LEU A 27 -12.80 7.94 2.40
N GLY A 28 -12.49 7.52 3.63
CA GLY A 28 -12.83 8.24 4.86
C GLY A 28 -12.13 9.59 4.95
N LEU A 29 -10.86 9.66 4.56
CA LEU A 29 -10.10 10.91 4.46
C LEU A 29 -10.68 11.82 3.37
N TRP A 30 -10.92 11.26 2.18
CA TRP A 30 -11.50 11.99 1.05
C TRP A 30 -12.88 12.56 1.37
N LEU A 31 -13.76 11.78 1.99
CA LEU A 31 -15.13 12.22 2.32
C LEU A 31 -15.23 12.93 3.67
N ARG A 32 -14.11 13.04 4.42
CA ARG A 32 -14.07 13.49 5.82
C ARG A 32 -15.10 12.80 6.71
N ASN A 33 -15.32 11.51 6.47
CA ASN A 33 -16.35 10.73 7.14
C ASN A 33 -15.75 9.98 8.34
N ALA A 34 -16.07 10.43 9.55
CA ALA A 34 -15.58 9.82 10.79
C ALA A 34 -15.94 8.33 10.92
N GLY A 35 -17.13 7.93 10.46
CA GLY A 35 -17.56 6.52 10.49
C GLY A 35 -16.68 5.61 9.63
N LEU A 36 -16.35 6.05 8.41
CA LEU A 36 -15.43 5.33 7.52
C LEU A 36 -14.00 5.28 8.09
N LEU A 37 -13.53 6.36 8.71
CA LEU A 37 -12.22 6.40 9.36
C LEU A 37 -12.13 5.42 10.54
N VAL A 38 -13.16 5.39 11.39
CA VAL A 38 -13.25 4.43 12.50
C VAL A 38 -13.32 3.00 11.96
N LEU A 39 -14.15 2.73 10.96
CA LEU A 39 -14.25 1.42 10.33
C LEU A 39 -12.90 0.97 9.73
N ALA A 40 -12.21 1.86 9.03
CA ALA A 40 -10.88 1.60 8.49
C ALA A 40 -9.88 1.24 9.60
N ALA A 41 -9.86 2.01 10.69
CA ALA A 41 -9.00 1.75 11.83
C ALA A 41 -9.31 0.38 12.47
N LEU A 42 -10.59 0.03 12.63
CA LEU A 42 -11.01 -1.27 13.16
C LEU A 42 -10.61 -2.42 12.24
N VAL A 43 -10.78 -2.29 10.92
CA VAL A 43 -10.38 -3.32 9.95
C VAL A 43 -8.87 -3.51 9.92
N LEU A 44 -8.09 -2.42 9.92
CA LEU A 44 -6.62 -2.47 9.96
C LEU A 44 -6.13 -3.08 11.27
N LEU A 45 -6.74 -2.71 12.41
CA LEU A 45 -6.40 -3.28 13.71
C LEU A 45 -6.74 -4.78 13.74
N ALA A 46 -7.97 -5.15 13.38
CA ALA A 46 -8.43 -6.53 13.37
C ALA A 46 -7.55 -7.41 12.47
N SER A 47 -7.22 -6.96 11.26
CA SER A 47 -6.37 -7.72 10.32
C SER A 47 -4.90 -7.85 10.77
N SER A 48 -4.43 -6.99 11.68
CA SER A 48 -3.10 -7.12 12.30
C SER A 48 -3.08 -8.06 13.52
N LEU A 49 -4.19 -8.13 14.25
CA LEU A 49 -4.29 -8.88 15.51
C LEU A 49 -4.87 -10.29 15.32
N LEU A 50 -5.85 -10.45 14.43
CA LEU A 50 -6.57 -11.69 14.21
C LEU A 50 -5.92 -12.48 13.08
N ASP A 51 -6.01 -13.81 13.13
CA ASP A 51 -5.68 -14.69 12.01
C ASP A 51 -7.01 -15.21 11.44
N PHE A 52 -7.40 -14.73 10.26
CA PHE A 52 -8.67 -15.10 9.67
C PHE A 52 -8.60 -16.55 9.16
N GLN A 53 -9.16 -17.49 9.94
CA GLN A 53 -9.32 -18.89 9.55
C GLN A 53 -10.49 -19.07 8.59
N LEU A 54 -10.47 -18.34 7.48
CA LEU A 54 -11.44 -18.46 6.41
C LEU A 54 -11.05 -19.60 5.46
N PRO A 55 -12.02 -20.25 4.80
CA PRO A 55 -11.72 -21.27 3.79
C PRO A 55 -10.79 -20.71 2.71
N PRO A 56 -9.94 -21.56 2.10
CA PRO A 56 -9.01 -21.12 1.08
C PRO A 56 -9.77 -20.46 -0.08
N MET A 57 -9.27 -19.30 -0.54
CA MET A 57 -9.89 -18.53 -1.63
C MET A 57 -10.07 -19.35 -2.90
N ARG A 58 -9.15 -20.27 -3.20
CA ARG A 58 -9.29 -21.27 -4.25
C ARG A 58 -10.57 -22.10 -4.17
N GLY A 59 -10.97 -22.50 -2.97
CA GLY A 59 -12.20 -23.24 -2.73
C GLY A 59 -13.47 -22.44 -3.03
N LEU A 60 -13.35 -21.11 -3.13
CA LEU A 60 -14.44 -20.18 -3.46
C LEU A 60 -14.35 -19.67 -4.92
N GLY A 61 -13.44 -20.21 -5.74
CA GLY A 61 -13.23 -19.75 -7.12
C GLY A 61 -12.44 -18.44 -7.25
N LEU A 62 -11.87 -17.91 -6.16
CA LEU A 62 -11.15 -16.63 -6.14
C LEU A 62 -9.64 -16.77 -6.45
N ASN A 63 -9.31 -17.68 -7.38
CA ASN A 63 -7.93 -18.07 -7.71
C ASN A 63 -7.05 -16.87 -8.10
N ALA A 64 -7.60 -15.92 -8.86
CA ALA A 64 -6.86 -14.75 -9.31
C ALA A 64 -6.47 -13.82 -8.15
N LEU A 65 -7.40 -13.59 -7.21
CA LEU A 65 -7.16 -12.74 -6.04
C LEU A 65 -6.16 -13.37 -5.08
N GLU A 66 -6.25 -14.69 -4.90
CA GLU A 66 -5.28 -15.42 -4.08
C GLU A 66 -3.87 -15.34 -4.68
N ASN A 67 -3.75 -15.53 -6.00
CA ASN A 67 -2.46 -15.45 -6.69
C ASN A 67 -1.87 -14.03 -6.66
N LEU A 68 -2.73 -13.00 -6.77
CA LEU A 68 -2.32 -11.60 -6.67
C LEU A 68 -1.79 -11.28 -5.28
N ALA A 69 -2.55 -11.62 -4.23
CA ALA A 69 -2.11 -11.45 -2.84
C ALA A 69 -0.81 -12.21 -2.59
N ALA A 70 -0.73 -13.48 -3.00
CA ALA A 70 0.48 -14.27 -2.82
C ALA A 70 1.70 -13.66 -3.55
N ARG A 71 1.50 -13.08 -4.74
CA ARG A 71 2.57 -12.37 -5.47
C ARG A 71 3.02 -11.10 -4.73
N ALA A 72 2.07 -10.31 -4.23
CA ALA A 72 2.36 -9.10 -3.48
C ALA A 72 3.08 -9.41 -2.16
N ILE A 73 2.59 -10.38 -1.39
CA ILE A 73 3.21 -10.85 -0.14
C ILE A 73 4.64 -11.33 -0.38
N ARG A 74 4.89 -12.10 -1.45
CA ARG A 74 6.26 -12.53 -1.80
C ARG A 74 7.17 -11.36 -2.12
N TRP A 75 6.67 -10.36 -2.85
CA TRP A 75 7.43 -9.15 -3.17
C TRP A 75 7.76 -8.35 -1.90
N GLU A 76 6.77 -8.16 -1.03
CA GLU A 76 6.93 -7.49 0.26
C GLU A 76 7.95 -8.22 1.13
N HIS A 77 7.84 -9.55 1.25
CA HIS A 77 8.79 -10.37 1.99
C HIS A 77 10.21 -10.24 1.45
N ALA A 78 10.39 -10.33 0.13
CA ALA A 78 11.68 -10.20 -0.51
C ALA A 78 12.28 -8.81 -0.28
N TRP A 79 11.45 -7.75 -0.31
CA TRP A 79 11.88 -6.40 0.01
C TRP A 79 12.27 -6.27 1.48
N LEU A 80 11.49 -6.83 2.42
CA LEU A 80 11.78 -6.81 3.86
C LEU A 80 13.07 -7.54 4.20
N LEU A 81 13.31 -8.72 3.61
CA LEU A 81 14.53 -9.51 3.82
C LEU A 81 15.80 -8.90 3.21
N ARG A 82 15.67 -8.00 2.23
CA ARG A 82 16.82 -7.30 1.66
C ARG A 82 17.57 -6.52 2.76
N PRO A 83 18.91 -6.59 2.83
CA PRO A 83 19.68 -5.83 3.81
C PRO A 83 19.39 -4.33 3.71
N TRP A 84 19.52 -3.63 4.83
CA TRP A 84 19.22 -2.21 4.91
C TRP A 84 20.33 -1.39 4.24
N ASP A 85 20.17 -1.12 2.94
CA ASP A 85 21.06 -0.28 2.15
C ASP A 85 20.54 1.17 2.06
N ARG A 86 21.40 2.13 1.69
CA ARG A 86 20.99 3.55 1.51
C ARG A 86 19.82 3.70 0.55
N LYS A 87 19.76 2.84 -0.48
CA LYS A 87 18.69 2.82 -1.47
C LYS A 87 17.34 2.43 -0.85
N LYS A 88 17.31 1.37 -0.04
CA LYS A 88 16.12 0.91 0.70
C LYS A 88 15.67 1.94 1.72
N THR A 89 16.60 2.60 2.41
CA THR A 89 16.27 3.74 3.29
C THR A 89 15.60 4.86 2.52
N LEU A 90 16.16 5.29 1.39
CA LEU A 90 15.56 6.32 0.54
C LEU A 90 14.16 5.92 0.05
N TRP A 91 13.97 4.66 -0.34
CA TRP A 91 12.67 4.14 -0.76
C TRP A 91 11.66 4.11 0.38
N ALA A 92 12.07 3.68 1.57
CA ALA A 92 11.22 3.65 2.76
C ALA A 92 10.82 5.07 3.19
N CYS A 93 11.78 6.00 3.27
CA CYS A 93 11.50 7.40 3.58
C CYS A 93 10.61 8.05 2.51
N GLY A 94 10.89 7.79 1.24
CA GLY A 94 10.08 8.29 0.12
C GLY A 94 8.65 7.76 0.17
N ALA A 95 8.46 6.47 0.46
CA ALA A 95 7.14 5.87 0.61
C ALA A 95 6.38 6.45 1.82
N ALA A 96 7.06 6.65 2.95
CA ALA A 96 6.46 7.26 4.14
C ALA A 96 6.05 8.71 3.89
N ALA A 97 6.93 9.51 3.28
CA ALA A 97 6.63 10.89 2.89
C ALA A 97 5.45 10.95 1.89
N ALA A 98 5.45 10.07 0.88
CA ALA A 98 4.35 9.97 -0.07
C ALA A 98 3.03 9.62 0.61
N ALA A 99 3.00 8.65 1.53
CA ALA A 99 1.80 8.28 2.27
C ALA A 99 1.25 9.44 3.11
N LEU A 100 2.13 10.19 3.80
CA LEU A 100 1.73 11.37 4.57
C LEU A 100 1.18 12.48 3.68
N LEU A 101 1.87 12.79 2.58
CA LEU A 101 1.43 13.79 1.61
C LEU A 101 0.08 13.41 0.98
N THR A 102 -0.09 12.14 0.59
CA THR A 102 -1.39 11.64 0.09
C THR A 102 -2.47 11.77 1.16
N GLY A 103 -2.18 11.44 2.42
CA GLY A 103 -3.13 11.62 3.52
C GLY A 103 -3.56 13.08 3.68
N VAL A 104 -2.61 14.01 3.66
CA VAL A 104 -2.88 15.46 3.71
C VAL A 104 -3.70 15.91 2.51
N MET A 105 -3.33 15.49 1.30
CA MET A 105 -4.06 15.85 0.06
C MET A 105 -5.50 15.34 0.07
N LEU A 106 -5.72 14.09 0.48
CA LEU A 106 -7.06 13.51 0.60
C LEU A 106 -7.87 14.26 1.66
N TRP A 107 -7.25 14.65 2.76
CA TRP A 107 -7.90 15.41 3.82
C TRP A 107 -8.26 16.84 3.39
N THR A 108 -7.35 17.56 2.74
CA THR A 108 -7.60 18.95 2.31
C THR A 108 -8.58 19.03 1.15
N GLN A 109 -8.81 17.93 0.42
CA GLN A 109 -9.62 17.87 -0.81
C GLN A 109 -9.15 18.84 -1.90
N ASP A 110 -7.90 19.30 -1.82
CA ASP A 110 -7.36 20.23 -2.79
C ASP A 110 -6.95 19.46 -4.05
N LEU A 111 -7.87 19.45 -5.02
CA LEU A 111 -7.72 18.86 -6.34
C LEU A 111 -6.50 19.42 -7.07
N ALA A 112 -6.13 20.69 -6.86
CA ALA A 112 -4.95 21.29 -7.49
C ALA A 112 -3.67 20.68 -6.92
N LEU A 113 -3.62 20.43 -5.60
CA LEU A 113 -2.52 19.72 -4.95
C LEU A 113 -2.42 18.27 -5.44
N LEU A 114 -3.54 17.55 -5.56
CA LEU A 114 -3.55 16.19 -6.12
C LEU A 114 -3.06 16.15 -7.57
N LEU A 115 -3.54 17.06 -8.42
CA LEU A 115 -3.12 17.18 -9.82
C LEU A 115 -1.65 17.59 -9.93
N ALA A 116 -1.17 18.50 -9.07
CA ALA A 116 0.24 18.86 -9.01
C ALA A 116 1.13 17.66 -8.62
N GLY A 117 0.66 16.82 -7.68
CA GLY A 117 1.33 15.57 -7.33
C GLY A 117 1.43 14.60 -8.50
N VAL A 118 0.32 14.38 -9.23
CA VAL A 118 0.30 13.55 -10.45
C VAL A 118 1.22 14.13 -11.53
N GLY A 119 1.17 15.46 -11.72
CA GLY A 119 2.03 16.18 -12.67
C GLY A 119 3.51 16.02 -12.34
N LEU A 120 3.89 16.13 -11.07
CA LEU A 120 5.27 15.93 -10.62
C LEU A 120 5.76 14.50 -10.91
N VAL A 121 4.94 13.48 -10.63
CA VAL A 121 5.29 12.09 -10.95
C VAL A 121 5.46 11.90 -12.45
N CYS A 122 4.59 12.51 -13.26
CA CYS A 122 4.71 12.46 -14.72
C CYS A 122 6.01 13.13 -15.20
N LEU A 123 6.34 14.31 -14.68
CA LEU A 123 7.58 15.01 -15.01
C LEU A 123 8.83 14.22 -14.61
N VAL A 124 8.83 13.59 -13.43
CA VAL A 124 9.94 12.72 -13.00
C VAL A 124 10.07 11.50 -13.90
N ARG A 125 8.95 10.85 -14.30
CA ARG A 125 9.00 9.73 -15.26
C ARG A 125 9.59 10.18 -16.59
N VAL A 126 9.14 11.31 -17.13
CA VAL A 126 9.66 11.87 -18.38
C VAL A 126 11.15 12.21 -18.25
N ALA A 127 11.57 12.85 -17.16
CA ALA A 127 12.99 13.16 -16.93
C ALA A 127 13.86 11.88 -16.85
N LEU A 128 13.35 10.83 -16.21
CA LEU A 128 14.04 9.54 -16.12
C LEU A 128 14.09 8.81 -17.47
N GLU A 129 13.03 8.90 -18.28
CA GLU A 129 13.01 8.36 -19.65
C GLU A 129 13.93 9.14 -20.58
N ASN A 130 13.94 10.48 -20.52
CA ASN A 130 14.86 11.33 -21.27
C ASN A 130 16.31 10.99 -20.95
N LYS A 131 16.66 10.89 -19.66
CA LYS A 131 17.99 10.50 -19.23
C LYS A 131 18.38 9.09 -19.70
N ARG A 132 17.44 8.15 -19.74
CA ARG A 132 17.67 6.80 -20.29
C ARG A 132 17.87 6.81 -21.80
N ASN A 133 17.24 7.74 -22.50
CA ASN A 133 17.34 7.92 -23.94
C ASN A 133 18.52 8.81 -24.35
N GLY A 134 19.40 9.20 -23.41
CA GLY A 134 20.56 10.06 -23.67
C GLY A 134 20.21 11.52 -23.95
N ILE A 135 18.98 11.93 -23.68
CA ILE A 135 18.56 13.34 -23.71
C ILE A 135 18.83 13.88 -22.31
N ASP A 136 19.97 14.55 -22.12
CA ASP A 136 20.23 15.29 -20.88
C ASP A 136 19.30 16.51 -20.84
N PRO A 137 18.41 16.61 -19.83
CA PRO A 137 17.55 17.77 -19.65
C PRO A 137 18.28 18.98 -19.06
#